data_AF-A0A3B9WW66-F1
#
_entry.id   AF-A0A3B9WW66-F1
#
_cell.length_a   1.000
_cell.length_b   1.000
_cell.length_c   1.000
_cell.angle_alpha   90.00
_cell.angle_beta   90.00
_cell.angle_gamma   90.00
#
_symmetry.space_group_name_H-M   'P 1'
#
loop_
_entity.id
_entity.type
_entity.pdbx_description
1 polymer ?
#
loop_
_entity_poly.entity_id
_entity_poly.type
_entity_poly.pdbx_seq_one_letter_code
_entity_poly.pdbx_strand_id
1 'polypeptide(L)'
;ELFSEAEKLFEDSEDTEEGPGALRFYAAAQLYRLTGEKKYRAVAEEWLNGDIEAVFSGAGPLPFGVAEGSIAYLTTQYKTGRELSDRLMRALLDRALILAREWDHYSTALSRKGELTKEMLERARTAILANCISQSVVYVQAAERSLSYLYGMSPEGEADALTEEGEAPPVLFILNGLADVYISRTNR
;
A
#
# COMPACT_ATOMS: atom_id res chain seq x y z
N GLU A 1 5.45 -18.59 10.11
CA GLU A 1 5.00 -17.43 10.90
C GLU A 1 3.92 -16.65 10.15
N LEU A 2 4.22 -16.03 9.00
CA LEU A 2 3.25 -15.29 8.16
C LEU A 2 1.92 -16.00 7.87
N PHE A 3 1.96 -17.33 7.62
CA PHE A 3 0.74 -18.11 7.35
C PHE A 3 -0.20 -18.18 8.58
N SER A 4 0.35 -18.48 9.76
CA SER A 4 -0.43 -18.57 11.01
C SER A 4 -0.97 -17.22 11.46
N GLU A 5 -0.22 -16.14 11.21
CA GLU A 5 -0.66 -14.77 11.49
C GLU A 5 -1.82 -14.36 10.56
N ALA A 6 -1.72 -14.69 9.27
CA ALA A 6 -2.78 -14.41 8.30
C ALA A 6 -4.05 -15.24 8.57
N GLU A 7 -3.92 -16.51 8.97
CA GLU A 7 -5.08 -17.32 9.38
C GLU A 7 -5.77 -16.74 10.62
N LYS A 8 -4.99 -16.35 11.63
CA LYS A 8 -5.53 -15.71 12.82
C LYS A 8 -6.25 -14.40 12.50
N LEU A 9 -5.66 -13.53 11.67
CA LEU A 9 -6.30 -12.31 11.19
C LEU A 9 -7.57 -12.58 10.39
N PHE A 10 -7.59 -13.64 9.60
CA PHE A 10 -8.77 -14.03 8.83
C PHE A 10 -9.90 -14.53 9.72
N GLU A 11 -9.59 -15.30 10.77
CA GLU A 11 -10.55 -15.81 11.75
C GLU A 11 -11.04 -14.73 12.72
N ASP A 12 -10.14 -13.87 13.21
CA ASP A 12 -10.45 -12.79 14.17
C ASP A 12 -11.17 -11.60 13.52
N SER A 13 -11.20 -11.52 12.19
CA SER A 13 -11.91 -10.49 11.43
C SER A 13 -13.43 -10.69 11.41
N GLU A 14 -14.07 -10.73 12.58
CA GLU A 14 -15.52 -10.55 12.69
C GLU A 14 -15.91 -9.07 12.53
N ASP A 15 -17.09 -8.84 11.93
CA ASP A 15 -17.58 -7.53 11.52
C ASP A 15 -17.64 -6.52 12.69
N THR A 16 -16.67 -5.60 12.76
CA THR A 16 -16.68 -4.45 13.68
C THR A 16 -17.17 -3.18 12.98
N GLU A 17 -17.85 -2.30 13.72
CA GLU A 17 -18.58 -1.10 13.23
C GLU A 17 -17.71 -0.03 12.53
N GLU A 18 -16.38 -0.15 12.49
CA GLU A 18 -15.47 0.84 11.87
C GLU A 18 -14.83 0.42 10.53
N GLY A 19 -15.35 -0.61 9.87
CA GLY A 19 -15.00 -0.95 8.47
C GLY A 19 -14.39 -2.35 8.32
N PRO A 20 -15.19 -3.41 8.42
CA PRO A 20 -14.70 -4.77 8.67
C PRO A 20 -14.16 -5.52 7.45
N GLY A 21 -14.27 -4.97 6.24
CA GLY A 21 -13.87 -5.66 5.02
C GLY A 21 -12.38 -5.65 4.70
N ALA A 22 -11.64 -4.58 5.06
CA ALA A 22 -10.28 -4.36 4.55
C ALA A 22 -9.22 -5.30 5.13
N LEU A 23 -9.27 -5.57 6.43
CA LEU A 23 -8.39 -6.53 7.10
C LEU A 23 -8.67 -7.96 6.66
N ARG A 24 -9.95 -8.33 6.55
CA ARG A 24 -10.39 -9.63 6.05
C ARG A 24 -9.96 -9.83 4.60
N PHE A 25 -10.09 -8.79 3.78
CA PHE A 25 -9.57 -8.77 2.41
C PHE A 25 -8.06 -8.98 2.37
N TYR A 26 -7.30 -8.23 3.18
CA TYR A 26 -5.85 -8.39 3.27
C TYR A 26 -5.44 -9.81 3.61
N ALA A 27 -6.00 -10.36 4.69
CA ALA A 27 -5.71 -11.70 5.15
C ALA A 27 -6.09 -12.75 4.08
N ALA A 28 -7.27 -12.61 3.47
CA ALA A 28 -7.71 -13.48 2.38
C ALA A 28 -6.78 -13.42 1.16
N ALA A 29 -6.35 -12.23 0.74
CA ALA A 29 -5.44 -12.07 -0.38
C ALA A 29 -4.06 -12.69 -0.10
N GLN A 30 -3.54 -12.54 1.12
CA GLN A 30 -2.28 -13.17 1.54
C GLN A 30 -2.38 -14.69 1.61
N LEU A 31 -3.43 -15.22 2.24
CA LEU A 31 -3.68 -16.66 2.31
C LEU A 31 -3.88 -17.24 0.90
N TYR A 32 -4.57 -16.53 0.01
CA TYR A 32 -4.70 -16.96 -1.38
C TYR A 32 -3.37 -16.97 -2.12
N ARG A 33 -2.55 -15.93 -1.95
CA ARG A 33 -1.20 -15.87 -2.53
C ARG A 33 -0.31 -17.01 -2.04
N LEU A 34 -0.42 -17.41 -0.78
CA LEU A 34 0.36 -18.51 -0.20
C LEU A 34 -0.16 -19.89 -0.62
N THR A 35 -1.47 -20.11 -0.57
CA THR A 35 -2.05 -21.47 -0.67
C THR A 35 -2.67 -21.80 -2.03
N GLY A 36 -3.16 -20.79 -2.76
CA GLY A 36 -3.96 -20.98 -3.97
C GLY A 36 -5.37 -21.52 -3.71
N GLU A 37 -5.80 -21.59 -2.44
CA GLU A 37 -7.13 -22.11 -2.11
C GLU A 37 -8.26 -21.16 -2.52
N LYS A 38 -9.24 -21.70 -3.24
CA LYS A 38 -10.36 -20.92 -3.82
C LYS A 38 -11.22 -20.21 -2.76
N LYS A 39 -11.28 -20.72 -1.52
CA LYS A 39 -12.06 -20.12 -0.43
C LYS A 39 -11.55 -18.71 -0.08
N TYR A 40 -10.22 -18.53 -0.04
CA TYR A 40 -9.61 -17.23 0.24
C TYR A 40 -9.74 -16.29 -0.95
N ARG A 41 -9.62 -16.81 -2.17
CA ARG A 41 -9.91 -16.03 -3.39
C ARG A 41 -11.32 -15.48 -3.37
N ALA A 42 -12.32 -16.30 -3.04
CA ALA A 42 -13.72 -15.88 -3.03
C ALA A 42 -13.94 -14.69 -2.07
N VAL A 43 -13.36 -14.74 -0.87
CA VAL A 43 -13.45 -13.64 0.11
C VAL A 43 -12.73 -12.38 -0.38
N ALA A 44 -11.55 -12.54 -0.99
CA ALA A 44 -10.84 -11.39 -1.56
C ALA A 44 -11.65 -10.74 -2.71
N GLU A 45 -12.24 -11.56 -3.58
CA GLU A 45 -13.05 -11.09 -4.70
C GLU A 45 -14.39 -10.50 -4.25
N GLU A 46 -14.98 -10.96 -3.16
CA GLU A 46 -16.17 -10.36 -2.56
C GLU A 46 -15.92 -8.90 -2.18
N TRP A 47 -14.80 -8.62 -1.52
CA TRP A 47 -14.40 -7.25 -1.20
C TRP A 47 -14.12 -6.40 -2.46
N LEU A 48 -13.42 -6.98 -3.44
CA LEU A 48 -13.11 -6.31 -4.71
C LEU A 48 -14.33 -6.08 -5.61
N ASN A 49 -15.43 -6.79 -5.39
CA ASN A 49 -16.68 -6.49 -6.08
C ASN A 49 -17.37 -5.22 -5.56
N GLY A 50 -16.92 -4.68 -4.42
CA GLY A 50 -17.33 -3.37 -3.94
C GLY A 50 -16.86 -2.19 -4.81
N ASP A 51 -17.03 -0.98 -4.27
CA ASP A 51 -16.61 0.26 -4.92
C ASP A 51 -15.12 0.54 -4.65
N ILE A 52 -14.26 -0.24 -5.33
CA ILE A 52 -12.80 -0.08 -5.26
C ILE A 52 -12.42 1.35 -5.66
N GLU A 53 -13.02 1.88 -6.71
CA GLU A 53 -12.71 3.19 -7.25
C GLU A 53 -12.93 4.29 -6.20
N ALA A 54 -14.02 4.22 -5.42
CA ALA A 54 -14.24 5.13 -4.29
C ALA A 54 -13.20 4.97 -3.17
N VAL A 55 -12.83 3.74 -2.80
CA VAL A 55 -11.82 3.48 -1.76
C VAL A 55 -10.46 4.09 -2.12
N PHE A 56 -10.09 4.03 -3.39
CA PHE A 56 -8.82 4.59 -3.88
C PHE A 56 -8.94 6.06 -4.31
N SER A 57 -10.15 6.64 -4.31
CA SER A 57 -10.37 8.03 -4.68
C SER A 57 -9.83 8.99 -3.61
N GLY A 58 -8.98 9.93 -4.02
CA GLY A 58 -8.46 10.99 -3.17
C GLY A 58 -7.04 10.76 -2.65
N ALA A 59 -6.52 11.79 -1.97
CA ALA A 59 -5.15 11.85 -1.45
C ALA A 59 -5.02 11.41 0.02
N GLY A 60 -6.14 11.22 0.74
CA GLY A 60 -6.16 10.78 2.14
C GLY A 60 -5.69 9.33 2.33
N PRO A 61 -5.37 8.90 3.56
CA PRO A 61 -4.82 7.58 3.83
C PRO A 61 -5.79 6.45 3.48
N LEU A 62 -5.29 5.37 2.89
CA LEU A 62 -6.09 4.17 2.67
C LEU A 62 -6.38 3.46 4.00
N PRO A 63 -7.53 2.76 4.11
CA PRO A 63 -7.75 1.84 5.21
C PRO A 63 -6.62 0.81 5.31
N PHE A 64 -6.27 0.43 6.53
CA PHE A 64 -5.20 -0.52 6.79
C PHE A 64 -5.49 -1.88 6.11
N GLY A 65 -4.48 -2.47 5.48
CA GLY A 65 -4.59 -3.73 4.74
C GLY A 65 -5.05 -3.62 3.29
N VAL A 66 -5.66 -2.50 2.86
CA VAL A 66 -6.15 -2.36 1.48
C VAL A 66 -5.00 -2.45 0.47
N ALA A 67 -3.92 -1.68 0.66
CA ALA A 67 -2.85 -1.65 -0.32
C ALA A 67 -2.04 -2.96 -0.34
N GLU A 68 -1.74 -3.55 0.83
CA GLU A 68 -1.04 -4.84 0.91
C GLU A 68 -1.89 -5.97 0.34
N GLY A 69 -3.20 -6.00 0.65
CA GLY A 69 -4.13 -6.99 0.12
C GLY A 69 -4.24 -6.89 -1.39
N SER A 70 -4.27 -5.67 -1.92
CA SER A 70 -4.30 -5.40 -3.35
C SER A 70 -3.07 -5.95 -4.05
N ILE A 71 -1.88 -5.71 -3.49
CA ILE A 71 -0.63 -6.24 -4.05
C ILE A 71 -0.56 -7.75 -3.91
N ALA A 72 -0.96 -8.33 -2.77
CA ALA A 72 -1.00 -9.78 -2.59
C ALA A 72 -1.91 -10.45 -3.64
N TYR A 73 -3.07 -9.86 -3.91
CA TYR A 73 -4.00 -10.34 -4.93
C TYR A 73 -3.42 -10.19 -6.35
N LEU A 74 -2.82 -9.04 -6.69
CA LEU A 74 -2.28 -8.78 -8.03
C LEU A 74 -0.99 -9.54 -8.35
N THR A 75 -0.20 -9.90 -7.34
CA THR A 75 1.12 -10.53 -7.51
C THR A 75 1.11 -12.04 -7.25
N THR A 76 -0.05 -12.62 -6.96
CA THR A 76 -0.19 -14.08 -6.79
C THR A 76 0.18 -14.84 -8.06
N GLN A 77 0.73 -16.05 -7.89
CA GLN A 77 1.02 -16.96 -9.00
C GLN A 77 -0.23 -17.71 -9.50
N TYR A 78 -1.33 -17.66 -8.74
CA TYR A 78 -2.58 -18.34 -9.04
C TYR A 78 -3.49 -17.47 -9.90
N LYS A 79 -4.52 -18.08 -10.53
CA LYS A 79 -5.43 -17.34 -11.42
C LYS A 79 -6.35 -16.41 -10.63
N THR A 80 -6.37 -15.13 -10.96
CA THR A 80 -7.32 -14.11 -10.47
C THR A 80 -8.42 -13.82 -11.50
N GLY A 81 -9.46 -13.09 -11.10
CA GLY A 81 -10.46 -12.54 -12.01
C GLY A 81 -9.88 -11.36 -12.79
N ARG A 82 -9.82 -11.45 -14.12
CA ARG A 82 -9.15 -10.44 -14.97
C ARG A 82 -9.78 -9.06 -14.81
N GLU A 83 -11.10 -8.98 -14.84
CA GLU A 83 -11.83 -7.72 -14.73
C GLU A 83 -11.59 -7.04 -13.37
N LEU A 84 -11.53 -7.83 -12.29
CA LEU A 84 -11.24 -7.32 -10.94
C LEU A 84 -9.78 -6.86 -10.82
N SER A 85 -8.83 -7.63 -11.38
CA SER A 85 -7.43 -7.23 -11.44
C SER A 85 -7.24 -5.94 -12.23
N ASP A 86 -7.92 -5.79 -13.38
CA ASP A 86 -7.84 -4.58 -14.21
C ASP A 86 -8.42 -3.35 -13.51
N ARG A 87 -9.58 -3.48 -12.84
CA ARG A 87 -10.17 -2.40 -12.02
C ARG A 87 -9.25 -2.00 -10.88
N LEU A 88 -8.74 -2.98 -10.13
CA LEU A 88 -7.85 -2.74 -9.00
C LEU A 88 -6.53 -2.08 -9.41
N MET A 89 -5.92 -2.53 -10.50
CA MET A 89 -4.72 -1.90 -11.04
C MET A 89 -4.97 -0.44 -11.43
N ARG A 90 -6.06 -0.15 -12.13
CA ARG A 90 -6.40 1.22 -12.52
C ARG A 90 -6.59 2.12 -11.31
N ALA A 91 -7.39 1.68 -10.33
CA ALA A 91 -7.64 2.42 -9.10
C ALA A 91 -6.34 2.75 -8.35
N LEU A 92 -5.43 1.78 -8.22
CA LEU A 92 -4.14 1.99 -7.55
C LEU A 92 -3.21 2.93 -8.34
N LEU A 93 -3.15 2.80 -9.67
CA LEU A 93 -2.33 3.66 -10.52
C LEU A 93 -2.86 5.09 -10.57
N ASP A 94 -4.17 5.27 -10.64
CA ASP A 94 -4.83 6.58 -10.61
C ASP A 94 -4.56 7.30 -9.29
N ARG A 95 -4.69 6.58 -8.16
CA ARG A 95 -4.29 7.11 -6.85
C ARG A 95 -2.82 7.53 -6.81
N ALA A 96 -1.93 6.67 -7.30
CA ALA A 96 -0.50 6.99 -7.33
C ALA A 96 -0.20 8.21 -8.21
N LEU A 97 -0.95 8.41 -9.30
CA LEU A 97 -0.84 9.61 -10.14
C LEU A 97 -1.31 10.87 -9.42
N ILE A 98 -2.41 10.80 -8.67
CA ILE A 98 -2.89 11.92 -7.83
C ILE A 98 -1.79 12.33 -6.84
N LEU A 99 -1.28 11.37 -6.08
CA LEU A 99 -0.25 11.61 -5.06
C LEU A 99 1.08 12.10 -5.66
N ALA A 100 1.43 11.68 -6.87
CA ALA A 100 2.62 12.12 -7.57
C ALA A 100 2.50 13.55 -8.14
N ARG A 101 1.30 13.97 -8.59
CA ARG A 101 1.06 15.29 -9.20
C ARG A 101 0.90 16.41 -8.18
N GLU A 102 0.32 16.12 -7.02
CA GLU A 102 0.09 17.13 -5.98
C GLU A 102 1.38 17.65 -5.32
N TRP A 103 2.55 17.12 -5.68
CA TRP A 103 3.85 17.46 -5.08
C TRP A 103 4.68 18.49 -5.87
N ASP A 104 4.20 18.99 -7.04
CA ASP A 104 4.92 20.06 -7.76
C ASP A 104 4.98 21.38 -6.98
N HIS A 105 4.27 21.46 -5.86
CA HIS A 105 4.39 22.53 -4.90
C HIS A 105 4.69 21.91 -3.53
N TYR A 106 5.86 22.22 -2.98
CA TYR A 106 6.13 22.14 -1.54
C TYR A 106 5.18 23.06 -0.71
N SER A 107 4.01 23.44 -1.25
CA SER A 107 3.05 24.33 -0.63
C SER A 107 2.25 23.56 0.41
N THR A 108 2.88 23.40 1.56
CA THR A 108 2.28 23.07 2.83
C THR A 108 1.30 24.18 3.22
N ALA A 109 0.01 24.01 2.90
CA ALA A 109 -1.04 24.68 3.64
C ALA A 109 -1.40 23.81 4.86
N LEU A 110 -0.72 24.06 5.98
CA LEU A 110 -1.23 23.82 7.34
C LEU A 110 -1.58 22.37 7.74
N SER A 111 -0.79 21.35 7.38
CA SER A 111 -0.86 20.07 8.10
C SER A 111 -0.01 20.16 9.37
N ARG A 112 -0.55 19.71 10.52
CA ARG A 112 0.24 19.59 11.75
C ARG A 112 1.41 18.62 11.50
N LYS A 113 2.59 18.91 12.06
CA LYS A 113 3.84 18.11 11.97
C LYS A 113 3.67 16.57 11.90
N GLY A 114 2.79 16.00 12.75
CA GLY A 114 2.50 14.56 12.75
C GLY A 114 1.62 14.04 11.61
N GLU A 115 0.77 14.89 11.01
CA GLU A 115 -0.09 14.54 9.87
C GLU A 115 0.73 14.50 8.57
N LEU A 116 1.71 15.40 8.43
CA LEU A 116 2.58 15.47 7.26
C LEU A 116 3.51 14.26 7.15
N THR A 117 4.05 13.78 8.27
CA THR A 117 4.87 12.55 8.31
C THR A 117 4.09 11.33 7.81
N LYS A 118 2.87 11.13 8.32
CA LYS A 118 2.00 10.02 7.91
C LYS A 118 1.63 10.11 6.43
N GLU A 119 1.34 11.32 5.96
CA GLU A 119 1.04 11.57 4.55
C GLU A 119 2.23 11.22 3.65
N MET A 120 3.45 11.62 4.02
CA MET A 120 4.65 11.30 3.23
C MET A 120 4.93 9.80 3.19
N LEU A 121 4.75 9.12 4.30
CA LEU A 121 4.88 7.65 4.36
C LEU A 121 3.85 6.96 3.47
N GLU A 122 2.60 7.42 3.49
CA GLU A 122 1.54 6.85 2.65
C GLU A 122 1.76 7.15 1.16
N ARG A 123 2.26 8.34 0.82
CA ARG A 123 2.68 8.70 -0.55
C ARG A 123 3.82 7.81 -1.02
N ALA A 124 4.88 7.67 -0.22
CA ALA A 124 6.00 6.79 -0.54
C ALA A 124 5.52 5.35 -0.73
N ARG A 125 4.73 4.82 0.21
CA ARG A 125 4.13 3.49 0.13
C ARG A 125 3.32 3.30 -1.16
N THR A 126 2.37 4.19 -1.44
CA THR A 126 1.49 4.07 -2.62
C THR A 126 2.29 4.14 -3.92
N ALA A 127 3.25 5.06 -4.03
CA ALA A 127 4.10 5.18 -5.21
C ALA A 127 4.93 3.92 -5.43
N ILE A 128 5.54 3.38 -4.37
CA ILE A 128 6.28 2.14 -4.45
C ILE A 128 5.39 0.98 -4.91
N LEU A 129 4.19 0.81 -4.32
CA LEU A 129 3.27 -0.26 -4.70
C LEU A 129 2.83 -0.13 -6.17
N ALA A 130 2.59 1.09 -6.65
CA ALA A 130 2.32 1.36 -8.06
C ALA A 130 3.50 1.01 -8.97
N ASN A 131 4.73 1.24 -8.51
CA ASN A 131 5.94 0.85 -9.24
C ASN A 131 6.11 -0.68 -9.35
N CYS A 132 5.71 -1.45 -8.33
CA CYS A 132 5.74 -2.91 -8.38
C CYS A 132 4.92 -3.50 -9.55
N ILE A 133 3.89 -2.77 -9.98
CA ILE A 133 3.00 -3.16 -11.08
C ILE A 133 3.44 -2.52 -12.41
N SER A 134 3.67 -1.21 -12.42
CA SER A 134 3.86 -0.43 -13.66
C SER A 134 5.31 -0.28 -14.11
N GLN A 135 6.27 -0.46 -13.20
CA GLN A 135 7.71 -0.23 -13.45
C GLN A 135 8.04 1.18 -13.96
N SER A 136 7.29 2.19 -13.52
CA SER A 136 7.47 3.59 -13.93
C SER A 136 8.45 4.36 -13.05
N VAL A 137 9.44 5.00 -13.68
CA VAL A 137 10.39 5.93 -13.03
C VAL A 137 9.70 7.07 -12.29
N VAL A 138 8.52 7.50 -12.74
CA VAL A 138 7.75 8.57 -12.09
C VAL A 138 7.40 8.19 -10.65
N TYR A 139 7.07 6.92 -10.40
CA TYR A 139 6.71 6.45 -9.07
C TYR A 139 7.94 6.20 -8.19
N VAL A 140 9.08 5.83 -8.78
CA VAL A 140 10.37 5.79 -8.07
C VAL A 140 10.72 7.18 -7.56
N GLN A 141 10.67 8.19 -8.43
CA GLN A 141 10.96 9.58 -8.07
C GLN A 141 9.98 10.14 -7.04
N ALA A 142 8.69 9.80 -7.14
CA ALA A 142 7.70 10.20 -6.14
C ALA A 142 8.01 9.60 -4.76
N ALA A 143 8.36 8.31 -4.70
CA ALA A 143 8.77 7.67 -3.46
C ALA A 143 10.05 8.28 -2.87
N GLU A 144 11.08 8.48 -3.71
CA GLU A 144 12.33 9.11 -3.31
C GLU A 144 12.11 10.51 -2.73
N ARG A 145 11.25 11.32 -3.35
CA ARG A 145 10.92 12.68 -2.87
C ARG A 145 10.22 12.66 -1.52
N SER A 146 9.22 11.79 -1.35
CA SER A 146 8.51 11.64 -0.08
C SER A 146 9.43 11.15 1.05
N LEU A 147 10.35 10.22 0.75
CA LEU A 147 11.35 9.77 1.73
C LEU A 147 12.39 10.86 2.02
N SER A 148 12.87 11.57 1.00
CA SER A 148 13.82 12.68 1.15
C SER A 148 13.28 13.78 2.05
N TYR A 149 11.98 14.08 1.95
CA TYR A 149 11.30 14.99 2.88
C TYR A 149 11.41 14.51 4.33
N LEU A 150 11.14 13.22 4.59
CA LEU A 150 11.23 12.64 5.94
C LEU A 150 12.64 12.65 6.52
N TYR A 151 13.66 12.62 5.66
CA TYR A 151 15.08 12.78 6.04
C TYR A 151 15.54 14.24 6.12
N GLY A 152 14.63 15.21 6.03
CA GLY A 152 14.93 16.63 6.19
C GLY A 152 15.56 17.32 4.99
N MET A 153 15.47 16.70 3.81
CA MET A 153 15.83 17.34 2.54
C MET A 153 14.63 18.15 2.00
N SER A 154 14.01 18.96 2.86
CA SER A 154 12.99 19.94 2.49
C SER A 154 13.66 21.29 2.13
N PRO A 155 13.08 22.10 1.23
CA PRO A 155 13.61 23.42 0.89
C PRO A 155 13.77 24.38 2.08
N GLU A 156 13.02 24.12 3.16
CA GLU A 156 13.00 24.90 4.40
C GLU A 156 14.10 24.44 5.38
N GLY A 157 14.80 23.33 5.10
CA GLY A 157 15.84 22.78 5.96
C GLY A 157 15.31 22.19 7.27
N GLU A 158 14.00 22.08 7.42
CA GLU A 158 13.35 21.50 8.59
C GLU A 158 13.24 19.98 8.41
N ALA A 159 14.03 19.24 9.20
CA ALA A 159 13.94 17.79 9.34
C ALA A 159 12.80 17.47 10.31
N ASP A 160 11.74 16.82 9.84
CA ASP A 160 10.51 16.73 10.63
C ASP A 160 10.27 15.37 11.32
N ALA A 161 10.98 14.27 11.00
CA ALA A 161 10.40 12.96 11.35
C ALA A 161 11.30 11.78 11.81
N LEU A 162 12.62 11.75 11.62
CA LEU A 162 13.41 10.52 11.92
C LEU A 162 14.72 10.74 12.68
N THR A 163 15.05 11.97 13.09
CA THR A 163 16.31 12.27 13.79
C THR A 163 16.24 12.23 15.31
N GLU A 164 15.04 12.15 15.90
CA GLU A 164 14.86 11.99 17.36
C GLU A 164 14.28 10.61 17.68
N GLU A 165 14.92 9.93 18.63
CA GLU A 165 14.63 8.57 19.10
C GLU A 165 13.14 8.28 19.28
N GLY A 166 12.59 7.34 18.50
CA GLY A 166 11.23 6.84 18.73
C GLY A 166 10.72 6.05 17.52
N GLU A 167 10.84 4.72 17.60
CA GLU A 167 10.29 3.70 16.69
C GLU A 167 10.27 4.09 15.20
N ALA A 168 11.26 3.61 14.45
CA ALA A 168 11.18 3.59 13.00
C ALA A 168 9.80 3.00 12.60
N PRO A 169 8.90 3.79 11.97
CA PRO A 169 7.63 3.27 11.54
C PRO A 169 7.88 2.17 10.50
N PRO A 170 6.85 1.42 10.05
CA PRO A 170 6.97 0.25 9.17
C PRO A 170 7.61 0.50 7.78
N VAL A 171 8.36 1.57 7.59
CA VAL A 171 9.30 1.85 6.49
C VAL A 171 10.28 0.69 6.28
N LEU A 172 10.89 0.14 7.33
CA LEU A 172 11.78 -1.02 7.21
C LEU A 172 11.01 -2.28 6.77
N PHE A 173 9.74 -2.42 7.16
CA PHE A 173 8.86 -3.51 6.71
C PHE A 173 8.42 -3.32 5.25
N ILE A 174 8.11 -2.09 4.85
CA ILE A 174 7.78 -1.71 3.46
C ILE A 174 9.01 -1.94 2.56
N LEU A 175 10.21 -1.52 2.99
CA LEU A 175 11.48 -1.73 2.30
C LEU A 175 11.90 -3.20 2.25
N ASN A 176 11.67 -4.00 3.30
CA ASN A 176 11.93 -5.44 3.28
C ASN A 176 10.95 -6.19 2.38
N GLY A 177 9.66 -5.86 2.41
CA GLY A 177 8.66 -6.42 1.49
C GLY A 177 9.01 -6.13 0.02
N LEU A 178 9.69 -5.01 -0.25
CA LEU A 178 10.19 -4.65 -1.58
C LEU A 178 11.43 -5.41 -2.01
N ALA A 179 12.35 -5.67 -1.09
CA ALA A 179 13.52 -6.49 -1.35
C ALA A 179 13.11 -7.90 -1.80
N ASP A 180 12.10 -8.50 -1.15
CA ASP A 180 11.60 -9.84 -1.52
C ASP A 180 10.93 -9.88 -2.90
N VAL A 181 10.22 -8.82 -3.29
CA VAL A 181 9.61 -8.69 -4.63
C VAL A 181 10.67 -8.48 -5.72
N TYR A 182 11.76 -7.79 -5.42
CA TYR A 182 12.86 -7.57 -6.37
C TYR A 182 13.79 -8.78 -6.51
N ILE A 183 14.12 -9.46 -5.39
CA ILE A 183 15.00 -10.65 -5.35
C ILE A 183 14.34 -11.87 -6.00
N SER A 184 13.04 -12.05 -5.84
CA SER A 184 12.30 -13.18 -6.46
C SER A 184 12.20 -13.09 -7.99
N ARG A 185 12.42 -11.90 -8.58
CA ARG A 185 12.40 -11.68 -10.03
C ARG A 185 13.77 -11.68 -10.70
N THR A 186 14.84 -11.40 -9.96
CA THR A 186 16.22 -11.44 -10.49
C THR A 186 16.81 -12.85 -10.54
N ASN A 187 16.17 -13.83 -9.88
CA ASN A 187 16.54 -15.24 -9.88
C ASN A 187 15.66 -16.14 -10.78
N ARG A 188 14.93 -15.56 -11.76
CA ARG A 188 14.24 -16.28 -12.85
C ARG A 188 14.82 -15.86 -14.19
#